data_AF-S2KEM3-F1
#
_entry.id   AF-S2KEM3-F1
#
_cell.length_a   1.000
_cell.length_b   1.000
_cell.length_c   1.000
_cell.angle_alpha   90.00
_cell.angle_beta   90.00
_cell.angle_gamma   90.00
#
_symmetry.space_group_name_H-M   'P 1'
#
loop_
_entity.id
_entity.type
_entity.pdbx_description
1 polymer ?
#
loop_
_entity_poly.entity_id
_entity_poly.type
_entity_poly.pdbx_seq_one_letter_code
_entity_poly.pdbx_strand_id
1 'polypeptide(L)' 'MSKQTRIEPIFEADDLHETIIGWVVIDESQPDNEVVVSEHESRKEAIQGRRSV' A
#
# COMPACT_ATOMS: atom_id res chain seq x y z
N MET A 1 13.46 -14.86 4.66
CA MET A 1 12.70 -13.87 5.45
C MET A 1 11.47 -13.52 4.64
N SER A 2 10.28 -13.89 5.11
CA SER A 2 9.03 -13.48 4.47
C SER A 2 8.89 -11.98 4.68
N LYS A 3 9.03 -11.16 3.63
CA LYS A 3 8.75 -9.73 3.72
C LYS A 3 7.27 -9.57 4.03
N GLN A 4 6.97 -9.13 5.25
CA GLN A 4 5.60 -8.85 5.67
C GLN A 4 5.23 -7.51 5.05
N THR A 5 4.42 -7.55 3.99
CA THR A 5 4.00 -6.36 3.26
C THR A 5 2.49 -6.34 3.10
N ARG A 6 1.87 -5.22 3.48
CA ARG A 6 0.43 -4.96 3.36
C ARG A 6 0.16 -4.03 2.19
N ILE A 7 -1.00 -4.18 1.58
CA ILE A 7 -1.48 -3.27 0.53
C ILE A 7 -2.69 -2.56 1.10
N GLU A 8 -2.65 -1.23 1.09
CA GLU A 8 -3.75 -0.39 1.55
C GLU A 8 -4.24 0.54 0.44
N PRO A 9 -5.56 0.76 0.32
CA PRO A 9 -6.08 1.80 -0.54
C PRO A 9 -5.76 3.20 0.02
N ILE A 10 -5.44 4.13 -0.88
CA ILE A 10 -5.39 5.56 -0.59
C ILE A 10 -6.77 6.12 -0.88
N PHE A 11 -7.35 6.78 0.11
CA PHE A 11 -8.64 7.46 -0.02
C PHE A 11 -8.44 8.95 -0.24
N GLU A 12 -9.32 9.56 -1.03
CA GLU A 12 -9.39 11.01 -1.15
C GLU A 12 -9.85 11.61 0.19
N ALA A 13 -9.00 12.45 0.80
CA ALA A 13 -9.19 12.94 2.17
C ALA A 13 -10.46 13.79 2.34
N ASP A 14 -10.87 14.49 1.28
CA ASP A 14 -12.05 15.37 1.28
C ASP A 14 -13.31 14.65 0.78
N ASP A 15 -13.22 13.36 0.42
CA ASP A 15 -14.36 12.60 -0.08
C ASP A 15 -15.09 11.83 1.02
N LEU A 16 -16.39 12.08 1.13
CA LEU A 16 -17.29 11.39 2.04
C LEU A 16 -17.65 9.97 1.56
N HIS A 17 -17.33 9.63 0.30
CA HIS A 17 -17.66 8.36 -0.32
C HIS A 17 -16.51 7.35 -0.33
N GLU A 18 -15.41 7.61 0.37
CA GLU A 18 -14.23 6.73 0.42
C GLU A 18 -13.72 6.37 -0.99
N THR A 19 -13.64 7.36 -1.89
CA THR A 19 -13.11 7.15 -3.24
C THR A 19 -11.64 6.75 -3.16
N ILE A 20 -11.35 5.55 -3.68
CA ILE A 20 -9.99 5.03 -3.77
C ILE A 20 -9.28 5.72 -4.93
N ILE A 21 -8.29 6.55 -4.62
CA ILE A 21 -7.46 7.26 -5.59
C ILE A 21 -6.11 6.58 -5.86
N GLY A 22 -5.78 5.54 -5.07
CA GLY A 22 -4.54 4.81 -5.25
C GLY A 22 -4.39 3.65 -4.28
N TRP A 23 -3.21 3.03 -4.29
CA TRP A 23 -2.84 1.87 -3.49
C TRP A 23 -1.39 1.99 -3.05
N VAL A 24 -1.13 1.87 -1.75
CA VAL A 24 0.22 1.81 -1.21
C VAL A 24 0.61 0.38 -0.86
N VAL A 25 1.89 0.10 -0.98
CA VAL A 25 2.52 -1.08 -0.38
C VAL A 25 3.28 -0.61 0.85
N ILE A 26 2.99 -1.21 1.99
CA ILE A 26 3.58 -0.90 3.29
C ILE A 26 4.41 -2.10 3.71
N ASP A 27 5.66 -1.86 4.11
CA ASP A 27 6.53 -2.86 4.73
C ASP A 27 6.30 -2.87 6.25
N GLU A 28 5.82 -4.00 6.76
CA GLU A 28 5.53 -4.27 8.18
C GLU A 28 6.61 -5.16 8.81
N SER A 29 7.75 -5.38 8.14
CA SER A 29 8.86 -6.18 8.68
C SER A 29 9.42 -5.61 9.99
N GLN A 30 9.19 -4.31 10.24
CA GLN A 30 9.46 -3.64 11.50
C GLN A 30 8.13 -3.29 12.17
N PRO A 31 7.75 -3.98 13.26
CA PRO A 31 6.44 -3.78 13.91
C PRO A 31 6.25 -2.38 14.49
N ASP A 32 7.34 -1.69 14.84
CA ASP A 32 7.32 -0.33 15.37
C ASP A 32 7.53 0.75 14.29
N ASN A 33 7.77 0.35 13.03
CA ASN A 33 8.11 1.27 11.94
C ASN A 33 7.60 0.75 10.59
N GLU A 34 6.29 0.83 10.40
CA GLU A 34 5.64 0.61 9.12
C GLU A 34 6.07 1.71 8.14
N VAL A 35 6.59 1.33 6.96
CA VAL A 35 7.06 2.29 5.95
C VAL A 35 6.37 2.05 4.61
N VAL A 36 5.87 3.12 3.99
CA VAL A 36 5.38 3.07 2.61
C VAL A 36 6.56 2.90 1.67
N VAL A 37 6.59 1.78 0.95
CA VAL A 37 7.69 1.42 0.03
C VAL A 37 7.36 1.73 -1.42
N SER A 38 6.07 1.80 -1.78
CA SER A 38 5.64 2.20 -3.13
C SER A 38 4.16 2.57 -3.18
N GLU A 39 3.80 3.46 -4.10
CA GLU A 39 2.43 3.89 -4.38
C GLU A 39 2.07 3.57 -5.84
N HIS A 40 0.83 3.18 -6.09
CA HIS A 40 0.34 2.75 -7.40
C HIS A 40 -1.09 3.22 -7.63
N GLU A 41 -1.44 3.53 -8.86
CA GLU A 41 -2.81 3.93 -9.23
C GLU A 41 -3.77 2.74 -9.22
N SER A 42 -3.25 1.52 -9.43
CA SER A 42 -4.05 0.30 -9.49
C SER A 42 -3.65 -0.75 -8.44
N ARG A 43 -4.65 -1.46 -7.92
CA ARG A 43 -4.43 -2.58 -6.98
C ARG A 43 -3.52 -3.66 -7.57
N LYS A 44 -3.63 -3.89 -8.88
CA LYS A 44 -2.85 -4.91 -9.59
C LYS A 44 -1.36 -4.57 -9.59
N GLU A 45 -1.03 -3.31 -9.84
CA GLU A 45 0.35 -2.82 -9.77
C GLU A 45 0.88 -2.85 -8.34
N ALA A 46 0.08 -2.47 -7.34
CA ALA A 46 0.46 -2.61 -5.94
C ALA A 46 0.74 -4.07 -5.54
N ILE A 47 -0.06 -5.04 -6.02
CA ILE A 47 0.19 -6.48 -5.80
C ILE A 47 1.49 -6.94 -6.48
N GLN A 48 1.76 -6.46 -7.69
CA GLN A 48 2.98 -6.78 -8.42
C GLN A 48 4.22 -6.15 -7.78
N GLY A 49 4.09 -4.90 -7.32
CA GLY A 49 5.07 -4.17 -6.53
C GLY A 49 5.40 -4.94 -5.26
N ARG A 50 4.37 -5.31 -4.48
CA ARG A 50 4.51 -6.13 -3.26
C ARG A 50 5.35 -7.40 -3.45
N ARG A 51 5.16 -8.11 -4.56
CA ARG A 51 5.91 -9.34 -4.86
C ARG A 51 7.39 -9.09 -5.20
N SER A 52 7.70 -7.87 -5.63
CA SER A 52 9.02 -7.45 -6.08
C SER A 52 9.83 -6.77 -4.97
N VAL A 53 9.16 -6.31 -3.90
CA VAL A 53 9.83 -5.66 -2.75
C VAL A 53 10.65 -6.64 -1.95
#